data_AF-A0A956R2A7-F1
#
_entry.id   AF-A0A956R2A7-F1
#
_cell.length_a   1.000
_cell.length_b   1.000
_cell.length_c   1.000
_cell.angle_alpha   90.00
_cell.angle_beta   90.00
_cell.angle_gamma   90.00
#
_symmetry.space_group_name_H-M   'P 1'
#
loop_
_entity.id
_entity.type
_entity.pdbx_description
1 polymer ?
#
loop_
_entity_poly.entity_id
_entity_poly.type
_entity_poly.pdbx_seq_one_letter_code
_entity_poly.pdbx_strand_id
1 'polypeptide(L)' 'RRLAFACLVPGDAALYVLDEPFAGVDAEGRERLLAWLLARRRAGAAVLLAAHAQDRWALDALEAREFRLGSKSDEGHGD' A
#
# COMPACT_ATOMS: atom_id res chain seq x y z
N ARG A 1 -5.65 8.83 -13.71
CA ARG A 1 -5.02 8.32 -12.46
C ARG A 1 -5.27 9.20 -11.21
N ARG A 2 -6.29 10.07 -11.21
CA ARG A 2 -6.76 10.82 -10.01
C ARG A 2 -7.76 10.02 -9.15
N LEU A 3 -8.01 8.76 -9.49
CA LEU A 3 -9.11 7.96 -8.95
C LEU A 3 -8.76 7.21 -7.66
N ALA A 4 -7.48 6.90 -7.40
CA ALA A 4 -7.09 6.19 -6.18
C ALA A 4 -7.29 7.04 -4.91
N PHE A 5 -7.07 8.36 -4.99
CA PHE A 5 -7.37 9.28 -3.88
C PHE A 5 -8.87 9.46 -3.63
N ALA A 6 -9.73 9.21 -4.61
CA ALA A 6 -11.18 9.39 -4.47
C ALA A 6 -11.86 8.21 -3.72
N CYS A 7 -11.20 7.05 -3.66
CA CYS A 7 -11.68 5.88 -2.89
C CYS A 7 -11.25 5.91 -1.42
N LEU A 8 -10.43 6.89 -1.01
CA LEU A 8 -10.20 7.22 0.39
C LEU A 8 -11.42 7.99 0.90
N VAL A 9 -12.51 7.24 1.07
CA VAL A 9 -13.78 7.68 1.65
C VAL A 9 -13.50 8.53 2.89
N PRO A 10 -14.17 9.68 3.07
CA PRO A 10 -14.13 10.40 4.34
C PRO A 10 -14.79 9.50 5.40
N GLY A 11 -13.98 8.89 6.27
CA GLY A 11 -14.49 8.07 7.35
C GLY A 11 -13.38 7.32 8.09
N ASP A 12 -13.62 7.05 9.36
CA ASP A 12 -12.76 6.26 10.24
C ASP A 12 -12.99 4.76 9.97
N ALA A 13 -12.52 4.29 8.82
CA ALA A 13 -12.58 2.88 8.48
C ALA A 13 -11.62 2.08 9.35
N ALA A 14 -12.04 0.90 9.79
CA ALA A 14 -11.19 -0.02 10.54
C ALA A 14 -10.09 -0.68 9.68
N LEU A 15 -10.29 -0.75 8.35
CA LEU A 15 -9.35 -1.34 7.39
C LEU A 15 -9.34 -0.56 6.08
N TYR A 16 -8.14 -0.22 5.61
CA TYR A 16 -7.90 0.32 4.27
C TYR A 16 -7.17 -0.72 3.42
N VAL A 17 -7.69 -1.03 2.23
CA VAL A 17 -7.07 -1.93 1.26
C VAL A 17 -6.73 -1.11 0.01
N LEU A 18 -5.45 -1.06 -0.35
CA LEU A 18 -4.92 -0.18 -1.39
C LEU A 18 -4.12 -0.99 -2.41
N ASP A 19 -4.43 -0.83 -3.69
CA ASP A 19 -3.66 -1.42 -4.77
C ASP A 19 -2.76 -0.36 -5.41
N GLU A 20 -1.45 -0.57 -5.32
CA GLU A 20 -0.39 0.32 -5.83
C GLU A 20 -0.58 1.82 -5.50
N PRO A 21 -0.75 2.20 -4.22
CA PRO A 21 -1.19 3.55 -3.85
C PRO A 21 -0.24 4.69 -4.27
N PHE A 22 1.04 4.39 -4.49
CA PHE A 22 2.07 5.37 -4.85
C PHE A 22 2.32 5.48 -6.37
N ALA A 23 1.68 4.61 -7.17
CA ALA A 23 1.91 4.54 -8.61
C ALA A 23 1.37 5.78 -9.34
N GLY A 24 2.26 6.49 -10.04
CA GLY A 24 1.90 7.70 -10.79
C GLY A 24 1.54 8.91 -9.91
N VAL A 25 1.89 8.87 -8.62
CA VAL A 25 1.84 10.02 -7.71
C VAL A 25 3.20 10.71 -7.69
N ASP A 26 3.21 12.04 -7.72
CA ASP A 26 4.42 12.86 -7.60
C ASP A 26 4.99 12.85 -6.18
N ALA A 27 6.15 13.48 -5.97
CA ALA A 27 6.83 13.47 -4.67
C ALA A 27 5.97 14.04 -3.54
N GLU A 28 5.34 15.20 -3.76
CA GLU A 28 4.46 15.83 -2.77
C GLU A 28 3.23 14.96 -2.46
N GLY A 29 2.59 14.40 -3.50
CA GLY A 29 1.45 13.52 -3.32
C GLY A 29 1.80 12.24 -2.56
N ARG A 30 3.01 11.70 -2.76
CA ARG A 30 3.53 10.53 -2.03
C ARG A 30 3.71 10.83 -0.55
N GLU A 31 4.28 11.97 -0.21
CA GLU A 31 4.45 12.42 1.18
C GLU A 31 3.10 12.61 1.86
N ARG A 32 2.15 13.26 1.18
CA ARG A 32 0.79 13.48 1.70
C ARG A 32 0.05 12.16 1.93
N LEU A 33 0.19 11.20 1.01
CA LEU A 33 -0.41 9.88 1.15
C LEU A 33 0.18 9.11 2.33
N LEU A 34 1.50 9.10 2.45
CA LEU A 34 2.18 8.45 3.57
C LEU A 34 1.76 9.06 4.91
N ALA A 35 1.75 10.38 5.02
CA ALA A 35 1.31 11.09 6.23
C ALA A 35 -0.14 10.74 6.60
N TRP A 36 -1.03 10.65 5.61
CA TRP A 36 -2.41 10.25 5.81
C TRP A 36 -2.52 8.79 6.30
N LEU A 37 -1.77 7.86 5.70
CA LEU A 37 -1.77 6.44 6.13
C LEU A 37 -1.26 6.29 7.57
N LEU A 38 -0.20 7.01 7.93
CA LEU A 38 0.32 7.05 9.29
C LEU A 38 -0.71 7.57 10.29
N ALA A 39 -1.44 8.63 9.94
CA ALA A 39 -2.50 9.17 10.78
C ALA A 39 -3.61 8.14 11.03
N ARG A 40 -4.02 7.39 9.98
CA ARG A 40 -5.04 6.34 10.12
C ARG A 40 -4.56 5.15 10.95
N ARG A 41 -3.31 4.73 10.78
CA ARG A 41 -2.72 3.70 11.66
C ARG A 41 -2.71 4.13 13.12
N ARG A 42 -2.35 5.38 13.40
CA ARG A 42 -2.39 5.94 14.76
C ARG A 42 -3.80 6.02 15.34
N ALA A 43 -4.81 6.23 14.49
CA ALA A 43 -6.22 6.18 14.87
C ALA A 43 -6.76 4.75 15.07
N GLY A 44 -5.93 3.71 14.91
CA GLY A 44 -6.31 2.32 15.14
C GLY A 44 -6.76 1.56 13.89
N ALA A 45 -6.68 2.17 12.70
CA ALA A 45 -7.02 1.49 11.46
C ALA A 45 -5.90 0.53 11.00
N ALA A 46 -6.30 -0.62 10.47
CA ALA A 46 -5.42 -1.50 9.72
C ALA A 46 -5.22 -0.99 8.29
N VAL A 47 -4.04 -1.24 7.71
CA VAL A 47 -3.72 -0.90 6.33
C VAL A 47 -3.13 -2.14 5.66
N LEU A 48 -3.75 -2.57 4.57
CA LEU A 48 -3.25 -3.57 3.65
C LEU A 48 -2.98 -2.88 2.31
N LEU A 49 -1.76 -3.03 1.79
CA LEU A 49 -1.40 -2.42 0.53
C LEU A 49 -0.62 -3.39 -0.36
N ALA A 50 -0.89 -3.35 -1.66
CA ALA A 50 -0.03 -3.93 -2.68
C ALA A 50 0.97 -2.85 -3.13
N ALA A 51 2.26 -3.21 -3.16
CA ALA A 51 3.34 -2.28 -3.47
C ALA A 51 4.38 -2.94 -4.36
N HIS A 52 5.06 -2.13 -5.16
CA HIS A 52 6.20 -2.54 -5.96
C HIS A 52 7.51 -2.32 -5.21
N ALA A 53 8.61 -2.88 -5.73
CA ALA A 53 9.94 -2.72 -5.14
C ALA A 53 10.37 -1.24 -4.96
N GLN A 54 9.95 -0.36 -5.88
CA GLN A 54 10.22 1.08 -5.81
C GLN A 54 9.51 1.81 -4.66
N ASP A 55 8.50 1.19 -4.04
CA ASP A 55 7.71 1.77 -2.96
C ASP A 55 8.22 1.35 -1.58
N ARG A 56 9.38 0.68 -1.53
CA ARG A 56 10.01 0.17 -0.31
C ARG A 56 10.17 1.23 0.78
N TRP A 57 10.48 2.46 0.40
CA TRP A 57 10.60 3.61 1.30
C TRP A 57 9.32 3.85 2.13
N ALA A 58 8.13 3.64 1.54
CA ALA A 58 6.86 3.82 2.22
C ALA A 58 6.54 2.63 3.14
N LEU A 59 6.92 1.42 2.75
CA LEU A 59 6.76 0.21 3.57
C LEU A 59 7.59 0.31 4.85
N ASP A 60 8.83 0.76 4.73
CA ASP A 60 9.72 0.97 5.88
C ASP A 60 9.15 2.05 6.82
N ALA A 61 8.68 3.18 6.27
CA ALA A 61 8.08 4.25 7.06
C ALA A 61 6.75 3.85 7.75
N LEU A 62 6.01 2.92 7.16
CA LEU A 62 4.78 2.36 7.73
C LEU A 62 5.06 1.21 8.71
N GLU A 63 6.32 0.81 8.90
CA GLU A 63 6.69 -0.40 9.63
C GLU A 63 5.85 -1.61 9.16
N ALA A 64 5.68 -1.70 7.85
CA ALA A 64 4.80 -2.68 7.24
C ALA A 64 5.41 -4.08 7.32
N ARG A 65 4.57 -5.08 7.60
CA ARG A 65 4.94 -6.47 7.44
C ARG A 65 4.82 -6.87 5.98
N GLU A 66 5.92 -7.29 5.38
CA GLU A 66 5.93 -7.78 3.99
C GLU A 66 5.41 -9.22 3.91
N PHE A 67 4.52 -9.44 2.95
CA PHE A 67 4.09 -10.78 2.54
C PHE A 67 4.37 -10.93 1.05
N ARG A 68 5.28 -11.85 0.70
CA ARG A 68 5.50 -12.20 -0.71
C ARG A 68 4.48 -13.25 -1.11
N LEU A 69 3.66 -12.90 -2.09
CA LEU A 69 2.80 -13.86 -2.76
C LEU A 69 3.71 -14.69 -3.67
N GLY A 70 3.74 -16.02 -3.49
CA GLY A 70 4.53 -16.91 -4.32
C GLY A 70 4.13 -16.76 -5.79
N SER A 71 5.09 -16.63 -6.69
CA SER A 71 4.82 -16.72 -8.13
C SER A 71 4.49 -18.16 -8.48
N LYS A 72 3.43 -18.35 -9.26
CA LYS A 72 2.98 -19.64 -9.80
C LYS A 72 3.99 -20.14 -10.86
N SER A 73 5.20 -20.47 -10.45
CA SER A 73 6.28 -20.96 -11.33
C SER A 73 7.10 -22.10 -10.71
N ASP A 74 6.72 -22.60 -9.54
CA ASP A 74 7.40 -23.71 -8.85
C ASP A 74 6.67 -25.06 -9.05
N GLU A 75 5.83 -25.16 -10.09
CA GLU A 75 5.37 -26.46 -10.60
C GLU A 75 6.36 -26.94 -11.66
N GLY A 76 7.43 -27.56 -11.17
CA GLY A 76 8.39 -28.28 -12.00
C GLY A 76 7.67 -29.30 -12.89
N HIS A 77 7.76 -29.09 -14.20
CA HIS A 77 7.57 -30.16 -15.17
C HIS A 77 8.81 -31.05 -15.12
N GLY A 78 8.76 -32.05 -14.24
CA GLY A 78 9.53 -33.27 -14.41
C GLY A 78 8.70 -34.25 -15.22
N ASP A 79 9.05 -34.44 -16.48
CA ASP A 79 9.09 -35.75 -17.17
C ASP A 79 10.01 -35.64 -18.40
#